data_AF-G7KEH6-F1
#
_entry.id   AF-G7KEH6-F1
#
_cell.length_a   1.000
_cell.length_b   1.000
_cell.length_c   1.000
_cell.angle_alpha   90.00
_cell.angle_beta   90.00
_cell.angle_gamma   90.00
#
_symmetry.space_group_name_H-M   'P 1'
#
loop_
_entity.id
_entity.type
_entity.pdbx_description
1 polymer ?
#
loop_
_entity_poly.entity_id
_entity_poly.type
_entity_poly.pdbx_seq_one_letter_code
_entity_poly.pdbx_strand_id
1 'polypeptide(L)'
;MAYMTYGFGYDYVTNNYKVVVVLQYFVSRFEMVEKTEVQIHTLGTNFWKSIQEFPFGGVHVEQNSPCFIVSLNLGNESYQEVLQPNYREEYENKVSWTKLFIVSYMLRS
;
A
#
# COMPACT_ATOMS: atom_id res chain seq x y z
N MET A 1 -11.04 -11.40 6.18
CA MET A 1 -11.19 -9.93 6.27
C MET A 1 -10.33 -9.32 5.18
N ALA A 2 -10.73 -8.16 4.66
CA ALA A 2 -9.99 -7.45 3.62
C ALA A 2 -9.82 -5.99 4.01
N TYR A 3 -8.65 -5.43 3.73
CA TYR A 3 -8.30 -4.04 3.99
C TYR A 3 -7.99 -3.36 2.66
N MET A 4 -8.56 -2.17 2.45
CA MET A 4 -8.36 -1.38 1.23
C MET A 4 -7.74 -0.03 1.59
N THR A 5 -6.65 0.28 0.90
CA THR A 5 -5.90 1.53 1.02
C THR A 5 -5.88 2.22 -0.33
N TYR A 6 -6.14 3.52 -0.34
CA TYR A 6 -6.14 4.34 -1.55
C TYR A 6 -4.98 5.34 -1.53
N GLY A 7 -4.37 5.53 -2.68
CA GLY A 7 -3.36 6.56 -2.93
C GLY A 7 -3.61 7.24 -4.29
N PHE A 8 -3.00 8.39 -4.50
CA PHE A 8 -3.04 9.09 -5.78
C PHE A 8 -1.68 9.74 -6.05
N GLY A 9 -1.37 9.96 -7.32
CA GLY A 9 -0.15 10.68 -7.69
C GLY A 9 -0.11 11.03 -9.16
N TYR A 10 0.87 11.86 -9.51
CA TYR A 10 1.14 12.28 -10.88
C TYR A 10 2.24 11.41 -11.48
N ASP A 11 1.94 10.81 -12.63
CA ASP A 11 2.89 10.09 -13.46
C ASP A 11 3.47 11.04 -14.51
N TYR A 12 4.76 11.39 -14.33
CA TYR A 12 5.48 12.27 -15.25
C TYR A 12 5.75 11.62 -16.61
N VAL A 13 5.77 10.28 -16.71
CA VAL A 13 6.05 9.55 -17.94
C VAL A 13 4.86 9.64 -18.88
N THR A 14 3.65 9.47 -18.35
CA THR A 14 2.40 9.59 -19.13
C THR A 14 1.79 10.99 -19.08
N ASN A 15 2.38 11.91 -18.31
CA ASN A 15 1.87 13.26 -18.03
C ASN A 15 0.40 13.22 -17.56
N ASN A 16 0.10 12.34 -16.62
CA ASN A 16 -1.27 12.10 -16.18
C ASN A 16 -1.34 11.72 -14.70
N TYR A 17 -2.53 11.81 -14.11
CA TYR A 17 -2.78 11.39 -12.74
C TYR A 17 -3.19 9.92 -12.69
N LYS A 18 -2.75 9.24 -11.64
CA LYS A 18 -3.12 7.85 -11.35
C LYS A 18 -3.65 7.73 -9.93
N VAL A 19 -4.63 6.86 -9.76
CA VAL A 19 -5.15 6.41 -8.47
C VAL A 19 -4.69 4.98 -8.26
N VAL A 20 -4.30 4.66 -7.03
CA VAL A 20 -3.76 3.37 -6.62
C VAL A 20 -4.66 2.80 -5.54
N VAL A 21 -4.96 1.52 -5.64
CA VAL A 21 -5.65 0.75 -4.60
C VAL A 21 -4.76 -0.40 -4.19
N VAL A 22 -4.52 -0.53 -2.89
CA VAL A 22 -3.87 -1.68 -2.28
C VAL A 22 -4.93 -2.45 -1.51
N LEU A 23 -5.20 -3.67 -1.95
CA LEU A 23 -6.15 -4.61 -1.36
C LEU A 23 -5.37 -5.72 -0.66
N GLN A 24 -5.52 -5.83 0.65
CA GLN A 24 -4.96 -6.91 1.46
C GLN A 24 -6.07 -7.82 1.93
N TYR A 25 -5.93 -9.13 1.75
CA TYR A 25 -6.95 -10.09 2.18
C TYR A 25 -6.35 -11.47 2.49
N PHE A 26 -7.03 -12.22 3.34
CA PHE A 26 -6.67 -13.60 3.65
C PHE A 26 -7.29 -14.56 2.64
N VAL A 27 -6.47 -15.41 2.03
CA VAL A 27 -6.92 -16.47 1.11
C VAL A 27 -7.49 -17.66 1.88
N SER A 28 -6.87 -18.01 3.00
CA SER A 28 -7.29 -19.09 3.89
C SER A 28 -7.10 -18.68 5.35
N ARG A 29 -8.10 -18.99 6.19
CA ARG A 29 -8.01 -18.74 7.65
C ARG A 29 -7.08 -19.71 8.37
N PHE A 30 -6.80 -20.87 7.78
CA PHE A 30 -5.98 -21.90 8.40
C PHE A 30 -4.50 -21.74 8.09
N GLU A 31 -4.18 -21.30 6.87
CA GLU A 31 -2.80 -21.19 6.39
C GLU A 31 -2.20 -19.79 6.61
N MET A 32 -2.98 -18.84 7.17
CA MET A 32 -2.60 -17.44 7.39
C MET A 32 -1.94 -16.79 6.16
N VAL A 33 -2.38 -17.19 4.95
CA VAL A 33 -1.85 -16.64 3.70
C VAL A 33 -2.51 -15.30 3.43
N GLU A 34 -1.74 -14.24 3.58
CA GLU A 34 -2.11 -12.89 3.20
C GLU A 34 -1.72 -12.65 1.75
N LYS A 35 -2.68 -12.20 0.95
CA LYS A 35 -2.44 -11.68 -0.40
C LYS A 35 -2.59 -10.18 -0.41
N THR A 36 -1.70 -9.54 -1.16
CA THR A 36 -1.78 -8.12 -1.47
C THR A 36 -1.92 -7.97 -2.98
N GLU A 37 -2.98 -7.29 -3.41
CA GLU A 37 -3.21 -6.91 -4.79
C GLU A 37 -3.12 -5.40 -4.91
N VAL A 38 -2.42 -4.92 -5.93
CA VAL A 38 -2.34 -3.49 -6.22
C VAL A 38 -2.91 -3.23 -7.60
N GLN A 39 -3.84 -2.28 -7.65
CA GLN A 39 -4.51 -1.86 -8.87
C GLN A 39 -4.29 -0.38 -9.11
N ILE A 40 -4.14 -0.02 -10.38
CA ILE A 40 -3.93 1.34 -10.83
C ILE A 40 -5.05 1.75 -11.80
N HIS A 41 -5.56 2.95 -11.60
CA HIS A 41 -6.45 3.62 -12.53
C HIS A 41 -5.79 4.91 -13.03
N THR A 42 -5.75 5.12 -14.33
CA THR A 42 -5.22 6.34 -14.93
C THR A 42 -6.38 7.28 -15.29
N LEU A 43 -6.28 8.54 -14.90
CA LEU A 43 -7.31 9.54 -15.13
C LEU A 43 -7.64 9.64 -16.64
N GLY A 44 -8.93 9.58 -16.96
CA GLY A 44 -9.43 9.60 -18.34
C GLY A 44 -9.53 8.22 -19.00
N THR A 45 -9.15 7.14 -18.32
CA THR A 45 -9.53 5.77 -18.71
C THR A 45 -10.73 5.31 -17.89
N ASN A 46 -11.29 4.13 -18.22
CA ASN A 46 -12.44 3.54 -17.52
C ASN A 46 -12.14 2.15 -16.93
N PHE A 47 -10.86 1.79 -16.81
CA PHE A 47 -10.45 0.47 -16.33
C PHE A 47 -9.43 0.58 -15.20
N TRP A 48 -9.42 -0.45 -14.36
CA TRP A 48 -8.38 -0.69 -13.36
C TRP A 48 -7.43 -1.75 -13.91
N LYS A 49 -6.13 -1.53 -13.74
CA LYS A 49 -5.08 -2.46 -14.14
C LYS A 49 -4.39 -3.01 -12.91
N SER A 50 -4.36 -4.33 -12.76
CA SER A 50 -3.49 -4.97 -11.78
C SER A 50 -2.05 -4.91 -12.25
N ILE A 51 -1.14 -4.55 -11.35
CA ILE A 51 0.29 -4.51 -11.62
C ILE A 51 0.97 -5.77 -11.07
N GLN A 52 2.30 -5.85 -11.12
CA GLN A 52 3.04 -7.05 -10.72
C GLN A 52 2.60 -7.54 -9.33
N GLU A 53 2.60 -8.86 -9.16
CA GLU A 53 2.32 -9.51 -7.87
C GLU A 53 3.16 -8.87 -6.77
N PHE A 54 2.50 -8.50 -5.68
CA PHE A 54 3.14 -7.79 -4.59
C PHE A 54 4.12 -8.73 -3.88
N PRO A 55 5.43 -8.52 -3.99
CA PRO A 55 6.42 -9.52 -3.60
C PRO A 55 6.64 -9.59 -2.09
N PHE A 56 6.02 -8.69 -1.32
CA PHE A 56 6.21 -8.54 0.12
C PHE A 56 5.05 -9.11 0.96
N GLY A 57 4.09 -9.80 0.31
CA GLY A 57 3.03 -10.55 1.00
C GLY A 57 3.47 -11.99 1.24
N GLY A 58 3.62 -12.39 2.50
CA GLY A 58 4.14 -13.71 2.88
C GLY A 58 3.29 -14.41 3.94
N VAL A 59 3.50 -15.73 4.08
CA VAL A 59 2.95 -16.54 5.17
C VAL A 59 3.43 -15.93 6.49
N HIS A 60 2.50 -15.49 7.35
CA HIS A 60 2.82 -15.05 8.72
C HIS A 60 3.31 -16.26 9.52
N VAL A 61 4.60 -16.59 9.43
CA VAL A 61 5.20 -17.65 10.26
C VAL A 61 5.64 -17.10 11.61
N GLU A 62 5.87 -15.79 11.76
CA GLU A 62 6.32 -15.22 13.04
C GLU A 62 5.68 -13.87 13.36
N GLN A 63 5.29 -13.68 14.62
CA GLN A 63 4.58 -12.52 15.18
C GLN A 63 5.39 -11.20 15.15
N ASN A 64 6.54 -11.18 14.46
CA ASN A 64 7.51 -10.09 14.42
C ASN A 64 7.84 -9.64 12.98
N SER A 65 6.86 -9.71 12.07
CA SER A 65 7.01 -9.11 10.74
C SER A 65 7.29 -7.61 10.88
N PRO A 66 8.49 -7.11 10.51
CA PRO A 66 8.81 -5.69 10.64
C PRO A 66 7.86 -4.88 9.76
N CYS A 67 7.41 -3.73 10.25
CA CYS A 67 6.72 -2.75 9.40
C CYS A 67 7.72 -2.28 8.32
N PHE A 68 7.37 -2.40 7.05
CA PHE A 68 8.21 -1.93 5.94
C PHE A 68 7.43 -0.89 5.14
N ILE A 69 8.15 0.03 4.51
CA ILE A 69 7.56 1.04 3.64
C ILE A 69 7.77 0.60 2.20
N VAL A 70 6.71 0.62 1.40
CA VAL A 70 6.80 0.39 -0.05
C VAL A 70 6.55 1.69 -0.78
N SER A 71 7.50 2.08 -1.62
CA SER A 71 7.34 3.14 -2.61
C SER A 71 6.80 2.56 -3.91
N LEU A 72 5.85 3.24 -4.52
CA LEU A 72 5.31 2.89 -5.84
C LEU A 72 5.75 3.93 -6.86
N ASN A 73 6.45 3.49 -7.90
CA ASN A 73 6.78 4.32 -9.04
C ASN A 73 5.64 4.25 -10.06
N LEU A 74 4.96 5.37 -10.27
CA LEU A 74 3.81 5.44 -11.18
C LEU A 74 4.19 5.38 -12.66
N GLY A 75 5.42 5.75 -13.02
CA GLY A 75 5.85 5.84 -14.42
C GLY A 75 6.14 4.48 -15.05
N ASN A 76 6.68 3.55 -14.26
CA ASN A 76 6.91 2.16 -14.70
C ASN A 76 6.05 1.14 -13.95
N GLU A 77 5.18 1.59 -13.04
CA GLU A 77 4.24 0.77 -12.29
C GLU A 77 4.93 -0.33 -11.46
N SER A 78 6.11 -0.01 -10.89
CA SER A 78 6.92 -0.92 -10.09
C SER A 78 7.02 -0.50 -8.63
N TYR A 79 7.41 -1.45 -7.78
CA TYR A 79 7.57 -1.24 -6.34
C TYR A 79 9.05 -1.20 -5.95
N GLN A 80 9.31 -0.55 -4.83
CA GLN A 80 10.58 -0.65 -4.13
C GLN A 80 10.34 -0.56 -2.62
N GLU A 81 10.90 -1.49 -1.87
CA GLU A 81 10.98 -1.36 -0.41
C GLU A 81 11.96 -0.24 -0.07
N VAL A 82 11.56 0.63 0.85
CA VAL A 82 12.41 1.70 1.36
C VAL A 82 12.56 1.58 2.86
N LEU A 83 13.72 1.98 3.36
CA LEU A 83 14.01 1.95 4.80
C LEU A 83 13.03 2.87 5.54
N GLN A 84 12.59 2.42 6.71
CA GLN A 84 11.86 3.29 7.63
C GLN A 84 12.74 4.51 7.99
N PRO A 85 12.16 5.71 8.09
CA PRO A 85 12.91 6.87 8.54
C PRO A 85 13.39 6.65 9.97
N ASN A 86 14.55 7.20 10.32
CA ASN A 86 15.03 7.19 11.69
C ASN A 86 14.19 8.19 12.51
N TYR A 87 13.14 7.68 13.14
CA TYR A 87 12.34 8.42 14.11
C TYR A 87 13.23 8.66 15.34
N ARG A 88 13.89 9.82 15.44
CA ARG A 88 14.67 10.15 16.64
C ARG A 88 13.80 9.92 17.87
N GLU A 89 14.32 9.15 18.83
CA GLU A 89 13.74 8.90 20.14
C GLU A 89 13.68 10.19 20.96
N GLU A 90 12.74 11.09 20.66
CA GLU A 90 12.32 12.12 21.62
C GLU A 90 11.11 11.57 22.37
N TYR A 91 11.42 11.05 23.55
CA TYR A 91 10.48 10.63 24.58
C TYR A 91 9.49 11.75 24.92
N GLU A 92 8.27 11.30 25.24
CA GLU A 92 7.15 12.04 25.81
C GLU A 92 6.34 12.94 24.85
N ASN A 93 5.16 12.42 24.49
CA ASN A 93 3.97 13.17 24.05
C ASN A 93 4.01 13.89 22.69
N LYS A 94 4.50 13.25 21.63
CA LYS A 94 4.21 13.72 20.27
C LYS A 94 3.72 12.61 19.36
N VAL A 95 2.42 12.69 19.06
CA VAL A 95 1.77 12.13 17.87
C VAL A 95 2.71 12.36 16.69
N SER A 96 3.38 11.31 16.22
CA SER A 96 4.29 11.39 15.08
C SER A 96 3.45 11.54 13.82
N TRP A 97 3.28 12.79 13.38
CA TRP A 97 2.63 13.13 12.12
C TRP A 97 3.57 12.82 10.95
N THR A 98 3.76 11.54 10.64
CA THR A 98 3.92 11.14 9.24
C THR A 98 2.60 10.52 8.82
N LYS A 99 1.57 11.37 8.74
CA LYS A 99 0.27 11.00 8.21
C LYS A 99 0.40 10.99 6.69
N LEU A 100 0.91 9.88 6.12
CA LEU A 100 0.53 9.55 4.76
C LEU A 100 -0.99 9.39 4.81
N PHE A 101 -1.73 10.30 4.19
CA PHE A 101 -3.18 10.20 4.12
C PHE A 101 -3.54 8.98 3.27
N ILE A 102 -3.70 7.83 3.91
CA ILE A 102 -4.52 6.76 3.38
C ILE A 102 -5.95 7.13 3.76
N VAL A 103 -6.74 7.57 2.78
CA VAL A 103 -8.18 7.73 2.96
C VAL A 103 -8.79 6.33 2.96
N SER A 104 -8.90 5.70 4.13
CA SER A 104 -9.73 4.51 4.30
C SER A 104 -11.13 4.95 4.76
N TYR A 105 -12.12 4.87 3.89
CA TYR A 105 -13.51 4.96 4.32
C TYR A 105 -13.87 3.68 5.09
N MET A 106 -14.35 3.82 6.32
CA MET A 106 -15.10 2.73 6.97
C MET A 106 -16.49 2.69 6.33
N LEU A 107 -16.87 1.54 5.76
CA LEU A 107 -18.23 1.29 5.30
C LEU A 107 -19.18 1.49 6.49
N ARG A 108 -20.09 2.47 6.40
CA ARG A 108 -21.26 2.51 7.29
C ARG A 108 -22.24 1.44 6.81
N SER A 109 -22.66 0.61 7.76
CA SER A 109 -23.74 -0.38 7.66
C SER A 109 -25.04 0.22 7.14
#